data_AF-A0ABD5V322-F1
#
_entry.id   AF-A0ABD5V322-F1
#
_cell.length_a   1.000
_cell.length_b   1.000
_cell.length_c   1.000
_cell.angle_alpha   90.00
_cell.angle_beta   90.00
_cell.angle_gamma   90.00
#
_symmetry.space_group_name_H-M   'P 1'
#
loop_
_entity.id
_entity.type
_entity.pdbx_description
1 polymer ?
#
loop_
_entity_poly.entity_id
_entity_poly.type
_entity_poly.pdbx_seq_one_letter_code
_entity_poly.pdbx_strand_id
1 'polypeptide(L)' 'MFRCLDCDWSSTAVPQPDHRGVTERAISHHVETGHELTATTTRGRSPTDADRAQEASQPAE' A
#
# COMPACT_ATOMS: atom_id res chain seq x y z
N MET A 1 -3.23 -2.26 -3.23
CA MET A 1 -4.04 -2.89 -4.29
C MET A 1 -4.57 -4.20 -3.75
N PHE A 2 -5.80 -4.58 -4.05
CA PHE A 2 -6.34 -5.91 -3.77
C PHE A 2 -6.53 -6.69 -5.07
N ARG A 3 -6.31 -8.00 -5.02
CA ARG A 3 -6.57 -8.93 -6.12
C ARG A 3 -7.24 -10.17 -5.56
N CYS A 4 -8.23 -10.69 -6.28
CA CYS A 4 -8.86 -11.96 -5.97
C CYS A 4 -8.00 -13.13 -6.48
N LEU A 5 -7.93 -14.20 -5.69
CA LEU A 5 -7.18 -15.41 -6.05
C LEU A 5 -8.03 -16.40 -6.85
N ASP A 6 -9.35 -16.31 -6.73
CA ASP A 6 -10.31 -17.23 -7.33
C ASP A 6 -10.91 -16.70 -8.65
N CYS A 7 -10.83 -15.39 -8.90
CA CYS A 7 -11.33 -14.77 -10.13
C CYS A 7 -10.49 -13.56 -10.57
N ASP A 8 -10.80 -12.99 -11.75
CA ASP A 8 -10.03 -11.89 -12.33
C ASP A 8 -10.29 -10.51 -11.69
N TRP A 9 -10.98 -10.48 -10.54
CA TRP A 9 -11.30 -9.23 -9.86
C TRP A 9 -10.05 -8.57 -9.24
N SER A 10 -9.90 -7.26 -9.46
CA SER A 10 -8.85 -6.46 -8.82
C SER A 10 -9.31 -5.03 -8.54
N SER A 11 -8.76 -4.43 -7.48
CA SER A 11 -9.05 -3.06 -7.06
C SER A 11 -7.75 -2.33 -6.72
N THR A 12 -7.42 -1.33 -7.54
CA THR A 12 -6.26 -0.46 -7.34
C THR A 12 -6.67 0.83 -6.64
N ALA A 13 -5.92 1.23 -5.61
CA ALA A 13 -5.98 2.59 -5.13
C ALA A 13 -5.47 3.51 -6.24
N VAL A 14 -6.38 4.28 -6.84
CA VAL A 14 -6.02 5.45 -7.66
C VAL A 14 -5.12 6.34 -6.78
N PRO A 15 -4.12 7.08 -7.31
CA PRO A 15 -3.20 7.91 -6.52
C PRO A 15 -3.84 9.03 -5.66
N GLN A 16 -5.17 9.03 -5.51
CA GLN A 16 -5.87 9.84 -4.53
C GLN A 16 -5.80 9.17 -3.15
N PRO A 17 -5.77 9.94 -2.05
CA PRO A 17 -5.57 9.44 -0.69
C PRO A 17 -6.72 8.55 -0.16
N ASP A 18 -7.71 8.20 -0.99
CA ASP A 18 -8.88 7.43 -0.60
C ASP A 18 -8.60 5.92 -0.58
N HIS A 19 -7.72 5.51 0.33
CA HIS A 19 -7.46 4.10 0.65
C HIS A 19 -8.69 3.41 1.27
N ARG A 20 -9.67 4.19 1.73
CA ARG A 20 -10.89 3.72 2.38
C ARG A 20 -11.80 3.00 1.37
N GLY A 21 -12.09 3.62 0.21
CA GLY A 21 -12.95 3.01 -0.81
C GLY A 21 -12.39 1.72 -1.42
N VAL A 22 -11.07 1.55 -1.44
CA VAL A 22 -10.41 0.35 -1.99
C VAL A 22 -10.58 -0.85 -1.06
N THR A 23 -10.51 -0.60 0.25
CA THR A 23 -10.70 -1.62 1.29
C THR A 23 -12.17 -2.03 1.39
N GLU A 24 -13.09 -1.07 1.34
CA GLU A 24 -14.54 -1.35 1.36
C GLU A 24 -14.95 -2.23 0.18
N ARG A 25 -14.44 -1.96 -1.03
CA ARG A 25 -14.66 -2.80 -2.22
C ARG A 25 -14.12 -4.22 -2.07
N ALA A 26 -12.96 -4.38 -1.44
CA ALA A 26 -12.39 -5.69 -1.16
C ALA A 26 -13.25 -6.47 -0.16
N ILE A 27 -13.70 -5.83 0.92
CA ILE A 27 -14.59 -6.46 1.90
C ILE A 27 -15.90 -6.89 1.23
N SER A 28 -16.53 -6.02 0.43
CA SER A 28 -17.76 -6.35 -0.30
C SER A 28 -17.56 -7.59 -1.17
N HIS A 29 -16.49 -7.60 -1.98
CA HIS A 29 -16.20 -8.73 -2.86
C HIS A 29 -16.05 -10.05 -2.09
N HIS A 30 -15.28 -10.05 -0.99
CA HIS A 30 -15.12 -11.24 -0.15
C HIS A 30 -16.45 -11.71 0.44
N VAL A 31 -17.28 -10.79 0.95
CA VAL A 31 -18.59 -11.13 1.53
C VAL A 31 -19.56 -11.67 0.49
N GLU A 32 -19.58 -11.10 -0.72
CA GLU A 32 -20.50 -11.49 -1.79
C GLU A 32 -20.12 -12.81 -2.47
N THR A 33 -18.82 -13.11 -2.57
CA THR A 33 -18.32 -14.27 -3.34
C THR A 33 -17.72 -15.38 -2.50
N GLY A 34 -17.29 -15.08 -1.27
CA GLY A 34 -16.51 -16.00 -0.44
C GLY A 34 -15.07 -16.21 -0.94
N HIS A 35 -14.62 -15.47 -1.95
CA HIS A 35 -13.28 -15.62 -2.52
C HIS A 35 -12.18 -15.05 -1.62
N GLU A 36 -10.98 -15.60 -1.73
CA GLU A 36 -9.81 -15.10 -1.03
C GLU A 36 -9.18 -13.91 -1.76
N LEU A 37 -8.79 -12.90 -0.97
CA LEU A 37 -8.20 -11.66 -1.47
C LEU A 37 -6.76 -11.51 -0.97
N THR A 38 -5.86 -11.09 -1.86
CA THR A 38 -4.49 -10.71 -1.50
C THR A 38 -4.30 -9.20 -1.59
N ALA A 39 -3.62 -8.63 -0.59
CA ALA A 39 -3.24 -7.22 -0.56
C ALA A 39 -1.81 -7.07 -1.11
N THR A 40 -1.67 -6.42 -2.26
CA THR A 40 -0.37 -6.02 -2.81
C THR A 40 -0.15 -4.55 -2.48
N THR A 41 0.79 -4.27 -1.58
CA THR A 41 1.32 -2.93 -1.40
C THR A 41 2.49 -2.76 -2.37
N THR A 42 2.34 -1.88 -3.36
CA THR A 42 3.51 -1.43 -4.11
C THR A 42 4.38 -0.70 -3.12
N ARG A 43 5.45 -1.36 -2.66
CA ARG A 43 6.44 -0.78 -1.75
C ARG A 43 7.21 0.28 -2.54
N GLY A 44 6.56 1.42 -2.79
CA GLY A 44 7.24 2.63 -3.19
C GLY A 44 8.22 2.93 -2.08
N ARG A 45 9.51 2.79 -2.40
CA ARG A 45 10.67 3.15 -1.58
C ARG A 45 10.26 4.13 -0.48
N SER A 46 10.15 3.63 0.76
CA SER A 46 10.24 4.53 1.91
C SER A 46 11.53 5.33 1.69
N PRO A 47 11.50 6.68 1.66
CA PRO A 47 12.72 7.44 1.86
C PRO A 47 13.10 7.22 3.32
N THR A 48 13.63 6.04 3.62
CA THR A 48 14.19 5.71 4.91
C THR A 48 15.51 6.47 4.98
N ASP A 49 15.51 7.52 5.78
CA ASP A 49 16.61 7.81 6.71
C ASP A 49 17.96 8.29 6.12
N ALA A 50 18.05 8.57 4.82
CA ALA A 50 19.31 9.06 4.22
C ALA A 50 19.74 10.47 4.67
N ASP A 51 18.86 11.24 5.33
CA ASP A 51 19.14 12.61 5.78
C ASP A 51 19.64 12.70 7.23
N ARG A 52 19.46 11.66 8.07
CA ARG A 52 19.85 11.72 9.49
C ARG A 52 21.34 11.44 9.72
N ALA A 53 22.06 10.91 8.73
CA ALA A 53 23.47 10.53 8.87
C ALA A 53 24.47 11.62 8.47
N GLN A 54 24.04 12.80 8.00
CA GLN A 54 24.95 13.87 7.56
C GLN A 54 25.20 14.99 8.59
N GLU A 55 24.41 15.10 9.66
CA GLU A 55 24.56 16.21 10.64
C GLU A 55 25.53 15.94 11.81
N ALA A 56 26.10 14.74 11.94
CA ALA A 56 27.03 14.42 13.03
C ALA A 56 28.52 14.69 12.71
N SER A 57 28.82 15.36 11.60
CA SER A 57 30.20 15.64 11.16
C SER A 57 30.39 17.11 10.79
N GLN A 58 30.09 18.03 11.71
CA GLN A 58 30.63 19.39 11.66
C GLN A 58 31.76 19.48 12.70
N PRO A 59 33.02 19.77 12.32
CA PRO A 59 34.08 20.04 13.28
C PRO A 59 33.80 21.40 13.94
N ALA A 60 33.92 21.45 15.26
CA ALA A 60 34.01 22.70 16.00
C ALA A 60 35.36 23.36 15.65
N GLU A 61 35.31 24.62 15.21
CA GLU A 61 36.47 25.49 15.03
C GLU A 61 37.12 25.89 16.35
#